data_AF-A0A951Q239-F1
#
_entry.id   AF-A0A951Q239-F1
#
_cell.length_a   1.000
_cell.length_b   1.000
_cell.length_c   1.000
_cell.angle_alpha   90.00
_cell.angle_beta   90.00
_cell.angle_gamma   90.00
#
_symmetry.space_group_name_H-M   'P 1'
#
loop_
_entity.id
_entity.type
_entity.pdbx_description
1 polymer ?
#
loop_
_entity_poly.entity_id
_entity_poly.type
_entity_poly.pdbx_seq_one_letter_code
_entity_poly.pdbx_strand_id
1 'polypeptide(L)'
;MELFDNLHLAMFSGKGGVGKTTISCTFAYRWAQQFVNEQILLISTDPAHSLGDVLQVSVDDIPRPIAEIPNLLVRALDAKRLLQEFKERYGQVLELLVERGSFVEGEDLLPVWDLNWPGLDELMGLLEIQRLFNEQQVDRVVVDMAPSGHTLNLFGLMDFLDTFLHSLELFQEKHRFISKTFAGSYTPDRADEFLQTLKAELSQGRRLLQDPTHTACLLVAIAEPMSWLESKRFLEALQTMQMPCGGLFVNQVLASATDPDRYQEQQPLISQYTALANGKPIFIVPQQDEEPLGIVALSHLIDQIHIPQLEPLSPVRSLPIQWPEKIPPSFGDFLTQGRRLLLIGGKGGVGKTTVAAAIGWAMAQQHPQRKIRMVSIDPAHSLGDAFGLSLGHEPYQITANLRGQEVDSDRILDRFRADYLWELAEMMSGETQTSEAIEMAYAPVAWRKIVEQALPGIDEMLSLLTVMELLEQQEEDLIILDTAPTGHLLRFLEMPTALADWLAWIFKLWIKYQNVLGRTEFMGRLRTLRQRVVKAQKVLKDPQQAEFIGVTLNQASVLAEQHRLFKSLQEIGVSQNYLVLNRFSSTATINCDFPGLTTVRLPMLPRSVEPLERIQAAAACLF
;
A
#
# COMPACT_ATOMS: atom_id res chain seq x y z
N MET A 1 29.84 1.08 3.90
CA MET A 1 28.78 0.50 4.76
C MET A 1 29.18 0.46 6.24
N GLU A 2 30.46 0.70 6.60
CA GLU A 2 30.91 0.92 8.01
C GLU A 2 30.12 2.03 8.74
N LEU A 3 29.50 2.93 7.99
CA LEU A 3 28.58 3.96 8.49
C LEU A 3 27.35 3.39 9.24
N PHE A 4 27.08 2.09 9.11
CA PHE A 4 25.88 1.43 9.64
C PHE A 4 26.18 0.42 10.75
N ASP A 5 27.42 0.37 11.24
CA ASP A 5 27.88 -0.66 12.19
C ASP A 5 27.23 -0.56 13.58
N ASN A 6 26.73 0.62 13.94
CA ASN A 6 26.02 0.83 15.21
C ASN A 6 24.52 0.49 15.12
N LEU A 7 23.99 0.21 13.93
CA LEU A 7 22.56 -0.06 13.75
C LEU A 7 22.22 -1.48 14.18
N HIS A 8 21.19 -1.62 14.99
CA HIS A 8 20.55 -2.90 15.32
C HIS A 8 19.31 -3.15 14.46
N LEU A 9 18.71 -2.09 13.91
CA LEU A 9 17.55 -2.17 13.01
C LEU A 9 17.80 -1.38 11.72
N ALA A 10 17.85 -2.08 10.59
CA ALA A 10 17.91 -1.47 9.26
C ALA A 10 16.64 -1.79 8.47
N MET A 11 15.90 -0.76 8.07
CA MET A 11 14.66 -0.89 7.32
C MET A 11 14.85 -0.41 5.89
N PHE A 12 14.45 -1.21 4.91
CA PHE A 12 14.56 -0.87 3.49
C PHE A 12 13.17 -0.56 2.92
N SER A 13 13.00 0.65 2.39
CA SER A 13 11.72 1.11 1.84
C SER A 13 11.93 1.87 0.52
N GLY A 14 10.86 2.06 -0.24
CA GLY A 14 10.86 2.64 -1.57
C GLY A 14 9.81 2.04 -2.49
N LYS A 15 9.72 2.57 -3.70
CA LYS A 15 8.69 2.22 -4.68
C LYS A 15 8.69 0.71 -4.99
N GLY A 16 7.52 0.15 -5.34
CA GLY A 16 7.43 -1.24 -5.83
C GLY A 16 8.30 -1.45 -7.07
N GLY A 17 9.14 -2.49 -7.08
CA GLY A 17 9.97 -2.85 -8.24
C GLY A 17 11.35 -2.20 -8.33
N VAL A 18 11.75 -1.34 -7.38
CA VAL A 18 13.08 -0.68 -7.38
C VAL A 18 14.23 -1.58 -6.91
N GLY A 19 13.94 -2.80 -6.47
CA GLY A 19 14.94 -3.76 -5.98
C GLY A 19 15.18 -3.73 -4.46
N LYS A 20 14.18 -3.32 -3.66
CA LYS A 20 14.26 -3.32 -2.18
C LYS A 20 14.74 -4.66 -1.60
N THR A 21 14.05 -5.75 -1.94
CA THR A 21 14.37 -7.11 -1.48
C THR A 21 15.79 -7.52 -1.84
N THR A 22 16.24 -7.20 -3.05
CA THR A 22 17.62 -7.45 -3.48
C THR A 22 18.63 -6.71 -2.61
N ILE A 23 18.42 -5.41 -2.39
CA ILE A 23 19.33 -4.57 -1.60
C ILE A 23 19.29 -4.95 -0.11
N SER A 24 18.14 -5.29 0.45
CA SER A 24 18.02 -5.74 1.84
C SER A 24 18.69 -7.09 2.06
N CYS A 25 18.53 -8.05 1.13
CA CYS A 25 19.26 -9.33 1.17
C CYS A 25 20.78 -9.11 1.07
N THR A 26 21.20 -8.26 0.13
CA THR A 26 22.61 -7.87 -0.07
C THR A 26 23.22 -7.26 1.19
N PHE A 27 22.47 -6.39 1.86
CA PHE A 27 22.88 -5.74 3.10
C PHE A 27 22.95 -6.73 4.27
N ALA A 28 21.93 -7.57 4.45
CA ALA A 28 21.91 -8.60 5.49
C ALA A 28 23.06 -9.61 5.33
N TYR A 29 23.34 -10.02 4.09
CA TYR A 29 24.49 -10.87 3.76
C TYR A 29 25.81 -10.23 4.20
N ARG A 30 26.04 -8.96 3.87
CA ARG A 30 27.27 -8.25 4.26
C ARG A 30 27.40 -8.14 5.78
N TRP A 31 26.31 -7.78 6.44
CA TRP A 31 26.29 -7.70 7.90
C TRP A 31 26.64 -9.06 8.53
N ALA A 32 26.14 -10.16 7.98
CA ALA A 32 26.44 -11.48 8.53
C ALA A 32 27.91 -11.88 8.33
N GLN A 33 28.54 -11.43 7.23
CA GLN A 33 29.99 -11.58 7.03
C GLN A 33 30.82 -10.69 7.96
N GLN A 34 30.34 -9.48 8.25
CA GLN A 34 31.06 -8.50 9.07
C GLN A 34 30.96 -8.83 10.57
N PHE A 35 29.78 -9.24 11.03
CA PHE A 35 29.46 -9.54 12.42
C PHE A 35 29.26 -11.05 12.61
N VAL A 36 30.34 -11.81 12.42
CA VAL A 36 30.32 -13.30 12.45
C VAL A 36 29.81 -13.87 13.79
N ASN A 37 29.94 -13.11 14.88
CA ASN A 37 29.51 -13.53 16.22
C ASN A 37 28.09 -13.09 16.57
N GLU A 38 27.42 -12.34 15.68
CA GLU A 38 26.09 -11.81 15.91
C GLU A 38 25.06 -12.55 15.06
N GLN A 39 23.87 -12.76 15.61
CA GLN A 39 22.72 -13.32 14.92
C GLN A 39 21.96 -12.21 14.19
N ILE A 40 21.82 -12.39 12.89
CA ILE A 40 21.19 -11.42 12.00
C ILE A 40 19.90 -12.01 11.47
N LEU A 41 18.80 -11.30 11.64
CA LEU A 41 17.50 -11.73 11.17
C LEU A 41 17.03 -10.84 10.03
N LEU A 42 16.89 -11.42 8.85
CA LEU A 42 16.28 -10.82 7.69
C LEU A 42 14.79 -11.17 7.66
N ILE A 43 13.95 -10.14 7.74
CA ILE A 43 12.49 -10.26 7.78
C ILE A 43 11.90 -9.58 6.55
N SER A 44 10.93 -10.23 5.90
CA SER A 44 10.05 -9.57 4.94
C SER A 44 8.68 -9.31 5.55
N THR A 45 8.19 -8.07 5.39
CA THR A 45 6.79 -7.73 5.67
C THR A 45 5.92 -7.75 4.40
N ASP A 46 6.50 -8.12 3.25
CA ASP A 46 5.77 -8.23 1.99
C ASP A 46 5.10 -9.63 1.89
N PRO A 47 3.76 -9.70 1.78
CA PRO A 47 3.05 -10.98 1.64
C PRO A 47 3.39 -11.73 0.33
N ALA A 48 4.04 -11.10 -0.65
CA ALA A 48 4.31 -11.68 -1.97
C ALA A 48 5.51 -12.66 -2.04
N HIS A 49 6.08 -13.11 -0.91
CA HIS A 49 7.18 -14.10 -0.81
C HIS A 49 8.44 -13.81 -1.68
N SER A 50 8.71 -12.54 -2.00
CA SER A 50 9.83 -12.11 -2.85
C SER A 50 11.21 -12.53 -2.31
N LEU A 51 11.31 -12.72 -1.00
CA LEU A 51 12.57 -12.99 -0.32
C LEU A 51 13.10 -14.40 -0.61
N GLY A 52 12.20 -15.39 -0.70
CA GLY A 52 12.57 -16.75 -1.09
C GLY A 52 13.05 -16.83 -2.54
N ASP A 53 12.42 -16.06 -3.43
CA ASP A 53 12.82 -15.97 -4.84
C ASP A 53 14.22 -15.35 -4.99
N VAL A 54 14.52 -14.26 -4.28
CA VAL A 54 15.83 -13.60 -4.34
C VAL A 54 16.93 -14.48 -3.75
N LEU A 55 16.67 -15.13 -2.62
CA LEU A 55 17.66 -15.99 -1.96
C LEU A 55 17.78 -17.39 -2.58
N GLN A 56 16.83 -17.80 -3.43
CA GLN A 56 16.71 -19.15 -3.99
C GLN A 56 16.57 -20.23 -2.90
N VAL A 57 15.86 -19.91 -1.81
CA VAL A 57 15.57 -20.82 -0.70
C VAL A 57 14.10 -20.74 -0.29
N SER A 58 13.55 -21.81 0.27
CA SER A 58 12.21 -21.76 0.85
C SER A 58 12.22 -20.92 2.13
N VAL A 59 11.40 -19.87 2.17
CA VAL A 59 11.23 -19.01 3.35
C VAL A 59 9.82 -19.19 3.88
N ASP A 60 9.71 -19.44 5.18
CA ASP A 60 8.44 -19.52 5.90
C ASP A 60 8.46 -18.61 7.14
N ASP A 61 7.42 -18.71 7.96
CA ASP A 61 7.26 -17.93 9.20
C ASP A 61 8.11 -18.45 10.37
N ILE A 62 8.99 -19.43 10.13
CA ILE A 62 9.95 -19.89 11.13
C ILE A 62 11.33 -19.36 10.73
N PRO A 63 12.06 -18.66 11.63
CA PRO A 63 13.43 -18.24 11.35
C PRO A 63 14.30 -19.45 11.00
N ARG A 64 14.88 -19.47 9.80
CA ARG A 64 15.80 -20.52 9.36
C ARG A 64 17.14 -19.93 8.95
N PRO A 65 18.27 -20.56 9.32
CA PRO A 65 19.57 -20.13 8.87
C PRO A 65 19.75 -20.42 7.38
N ILE A 66 20.46 -19.55 6.67
CA ILE A 66 20.92 -19.86 5.32
C ILE A 66 22.12 -20.81 5.41
N ALA A 67 22.15 -21.85 4.57
CA ALA A 67 23.13 -22.93 4.67
C ALA A 67 24.58 -22.43 4.55
N GLU A 68 24.82 -21.45 3.67
CA GLU A 68 26.12 -20.85 3.44
C GLU A 68 26.54 -19.87 4.54
N ILE A 69 25.59 -19.28 5.28
CA ILE A 69 25.83 -18.30 6.35
C ILE A 69 24.93 -18.61 7.56
N PRO A 70 25.42 -19.43 8.52
CA PRO A 70 24.60 -19.91 9.63
C PRO A 70 24.11 -18.84 10.60
N ASN A 71 24.77 -17.68 10.66
CA ASN A 71 24.36 -16.55 11.51
C ASN A 71 23.38 -15.59 10.82
N LEU A 72 22.98 -15.87 9.57
CA LEU A 72 21.92 -15.15 8.86
C LEU A 72 20.64 -15.99 8.89
N LEU A 73 19.71 -15.59 9.73
CA LEU A 73 18.36 -16.14 9.82
C LEU A 73 17.43 -15.39 8.88
N VAL A 74 16.50 -16.12 8.28
CA VAL A 74 15.52 -15.58 7.34
C VAL A 74 14.11 -15.99 7.74
N ARG A 75 13.18 -15.03 7.70
CA ARG A 75 11.76 -15.26 8.01
C ARG A 75 10.84 -14.40 7.14
N ALA A 76 9.75 -14.97 6.65
CA ALA A 76 8.64 -14.23 6.06
C ALA A 76 7.49 -14.19 7.07
N LEU A 77 7.06 -13.00 7.48
CA LEU A 77 6.01 -12.89 8.51
C LEU A 77 4.67 -13.38 7.99
N ASP A 78 4.00 -14.23 8.76
CA ASP A 78 2.60 -14.58 8.55
C ASP A 78 1.71 -13.71 9.45
N ALA A 79 1.23 -12.61 8.89
CA ALA A 79 0.33 -11.68 9.57
C ALA A 79 -0.95 -12.33 10.12
N LYS A 80 -1.52 -13.30 9.39
CA LYS A 80 -2.77 -13.97 9.83
C LYS A 80 -2.52 -14.81 11.05
N ARG A 81 -1.39 -15.52 11.07
CA ARG A 81 -0.97 -16.29 12.24
C ARG A 81 -0.65 -15.36 13.42
N LEU A 82 0.11 -14.28 13.21
CA LEU A 82 0.42 -13.31 14.26
C LEU A 82 -0.85 -12.68 14.86
N LEU A 83 -1.83 -12.35 14.02
CA LEU A 83 -3.13 -11.87 14.47
C LEU A 83 -3.88 -12.92 15.30
N GLN A 84 -3.85 -14.19 14.88
CA GLN A 84 -4.46 -15.28 15.62
C GLN A 84 -3.81 -15.45 17.00
N GLU A 85 -2.48 -15.42 17.09
CA GLU A 85 -1.75 -15.48 18.36
C GLU A 85 -2.06 -14.27 19.25
N PHE A 86 -2.20 -13.06 18.67
CA PHE A 86 -2.62 -11.86 19.39
C PHE A 86 -4.03 -12.01 19.97
N LYS A 87 -4.99 -12.53 19.18
CA LYS A 87 -6.37 -12.80 19.63
C LYS A 87 -6.43 -13.83 20.74
N GLU A 88 -5.69 -14.93 20.62
CA GLU A 88 -5.64 -15.97 21.65
C GLU A 88 -5.09 -15.42 22.98
N ARG A 89 -4.13 -14.50 22.90
CA ARG A 89 -3.52 -13.87 24.08
C ARG A 89 -4.41 -12.80 24.72
N TYR A 90 -5.05 -11.95 23.92
CA TYR A 90 -5.68 -10.71 24.40
C TYR A 90 -7.19 -10.59 24.16
N GLY A 91 -7.81 -11.49 23.39
CA GLY A 91 -9.21 -11.43 22.98
C GLY A 91 -10.18 -11.30 24.16
N GLN A 92 -10.03 -12.14 25.19
CA GLN A 92 -10.89 -12.08 26.38
C GLN A 92 -10.79 -10.77 27.17
N VAL A 93 -9.63 -10.11 27.14
CA VAL A 93 -9.43 -8.83 27.84
C VAL A 93 -9.97 -7.68 27.00
N LEU A 94 -9.80 -7.75 25.68
CA LEU A 94 -10.40 -6.80 24.75
C LEU A 94 -11.93 -6.86 24.81
N GLU A 95 -12.54 -8.05 24.82
CA GLU A 95 -13.98 -8.23 25.02
C GLU A 95 -14.45 -7.57 26.33
N LEU A 96 -13.77 -7.86 27.45
CA LEU A 96 -14.08 -7.27 28.74
C LEU A 96 -14.00 -5.73 28.72
N LEU A 97 -13.00 -5.16 28.05
CA LEU A 97 -12.83 -3.71 27.93
C LEU A 97 -13.95 -3.07 27.09
N VAL A 98 -14.35 -3.70 25.99
CA VAL A 98 -15.43 -3.18 25.15
C VAL A 98 -16.80 -3.34 25.82
N GLU A 99 -17.06 -4.44 26.53
CA GLU A 99 -18.26 -4.62 27.38
C GLU A 99 -18.33 -3.54 28.47
N ARG A 100 -17.20 -3.18 29.07
CA ARG A 100 -17.12 -2.06 30.00
C ARG A 100 -17.43 -0.74 29.30
N GLY A 101 -17.11 -0.59 28.03
CA GLY A 101 -17.30 0.63 27.24
C GLY A 101 -18.67 0.83 26.62
N SER A 102 -19.41 -0.25 26.38
CA SER A 102 -20.65 -0.26 25.58
C SER A 102 -21.80 -0.96 26.31
N PHE A 103 -23.02 -0.83 25.76
CA PHE A 103 -24.18 -1.65 26.16
C PHE A 103 -24.23 -2.99 25.42
N VAL A 104 -23.23 -3.27 24.57
CA VAL A 104 -23.15 -4.46 23.73
C VAL A 104 -22.48 -5.62 24.48
N GLU A 105 -23.11 -6.79 24.47
CA GLU A 105 -22.62 -8.03 25.09
C GLU A 105 -21.49 -8.67 24.26
N GLY A 106 -20.49 -9.28 24.91
CA GLY A 106 -19.21 -9.70 24.33
C GLY A 106 -19.28 -10.57 23.06
N GLU A 107 -20.25 -11.49 22.95
CA GLU A 107 -20.39 -12.35 21.77
C GLU A 107 -20.76 -11.59 20.47
N ASP A 108 -21.34 -10.39 20.57
CA ASP A 108 -21.70 -9.60 19.39
C ASP A 108 -20.55 -8.76 18.82
N LEU A 109 -19.45 -8.65 19.56
CA LEU A 109 -18.28 -7.82 19.25
C LEU A 109 -17.12 -8.63 18.66
N LEU A 110 -17.15 -9.96 18.79
CA LEU A 110 -16.24 -10.90 18.12
C LEU A 110 -16.00 -10.59 16.63
N PRO A 111 -17.02 -10.21 15.83
CA PRO A 111 -16.81 -9.87 14.41
C PRO A 111 -15.89 -8.67 14.20
N VAL A 112 -15.78 -7.73 15.15
CA VAL A 112 -14.87 -6.58 15.00
C VAL A 112 -13.41 -7.03 14.96
N TRP A 113 -13.05 -8.19 15.50
CA TRP A 113 -11.68 -8.70 15.40
C TRP A 113 -11.52 -9.74 14.29
N ASP A 114 -12.61 -10.41 13.90
CA ASP A 114 -12.64 -11.41 12.82
C ASP A 114 -12.79 -10.83 11.41
N LEU A 115 -13.10 -9.54 11.31
CA LEU A 115 -12.99 -8.82 10.05
C LEU A 115 -11.52 -8.72 9.67
N ASN A 116 -11.19 -9.10 8.43
CA ASN A 116 -9.89 -8.86 7.80
C ASN A 116 -9.69 -7.34 7.63
N TRP A 117 -9.53 -6.60 8.71
CA TRP A 117 -9.30 -5.16 8.63
C TRP A 117 -8.03 -4.95 7.81
N PRO A 118 -8.12 -4.10 6.78
CA PRO A 118 -6.94 -3.73 6.03
C PRO A 118 -5.89 -3.12 6.99
N GLY A 119 -4.60 -3.24 6.69
CA GLY A 119 -3.51 -2.72 7.54
C GLY A 119 -3.18 -3.53 8.81
N LEU A 120 -3.96 -4.57 9.17
CA LEU A 120 -3.61 -5.47 10.28
C LEU A 120 -2.30 -6.22 10.03
N ASP A 121 -1.97 -6.51 8.78
CA ASP A 121 -0.75 -7.24 8.44
C ASP A 121 0.49 -6.43 8.83
N GLU A 122 0.47 -5.14 8.49
CA GLU A 122 1.46 -4.16 8.84
C GLU A 122 1.58 -4.03 10.38
N LEU A 123 0.45 -3.89 11.08
CA LEU A 123 0.42 -3.85 12.55
C LEU A 123 1.13 -5.05 13.17
N MET A 124 0.73 -6.26 12.75
CA MET A 124 1.28 -7.49 13.30
C MET A 124 2.78 -7.58 13.02
N GLY A 125 3.22 -7.13 11.83
CA GLY A 125 4.64 -7.06 11.50
C GLY A 125 5.43 -6.16 12.44
N LEU A 126 4.90 -4.99 12.79
CA LEU A 126 5.55 -4.07 13.73
C LEU A 126 5.61 -4.63 15.15
N LEU A 127 4.50 -5.15 15.67
CA LEU A 127 4.47 -5.75 17.00
C LEU A 127 5.46 -6.92 17.12
N GLU A 128 5.61 -7.70 16.04
CA GLU A 128 6.59 -8.78 16.01
C GLU A 128 8.04 -8.28 16.01
N ILE A 129 8.35 -7.23 15.24
CA ILE A 129 9.68 -6.60 15.29
C ILE A 129 9.99 -6.13 16.71
N GLN A 130 9.04 -5.47 17.39
CA GLN A 130 9.22 -5.04 18.78
C GLN A 130 9.48 -6.22 19.73
N ARG A 131 8.70 -7.30 19.58
CA ARG A 131 8.85 -8.51 20.38
C ARG A 131 10.24 -9.12 20.24
N LEU A 132 10.77 -9.19 19.02
CA LEU A 132 12.09 -9.76 18.73
C LEU A 132 13.22 -9.00 19.45
N PHE A 133 13.14 -7.66 19.50
CA PHE A 133 14.11 -6.85 20.24
C PHE A 133 13.94 -6.94 21.76
N ASN A 134 12.69 -6.96 22.25
CA ASN A 134 12.40 -7.06 23.68
C ASN A 134 12.88 -8.40 24.27
N GLU A 135 12.71 -9.49 23.52
CA GLU A 135 13.10 -10.83 23.93
C GLU A 135 14.60 -11.13 23.68
N GLN A 136 15.36 -10.18 23.10
CA GLN A 136 16.78 -10.34 22.75
C GLN A 136 17.08 -11.62 21.96
N GLN A 137 16.18 -12.02 21.06
CA GLN A 137 16.33 -13.26 20.30
C GLN A 137 17.45 -13.18 19.25
N VAL A 138 17.74 -11.97 18.79
CA VAL A 138 18.68 -11.67 17.70
C VAL A 138 19.40 -10.36 17.99
N ASP A 139 20.62 -10.22 17.48
CA ASP A 139 21.45 -9.03 17.71
C ASP A 139 21.10 -7.90 16.72
N ARG A 140 20.79 -8.26 15.47
CA ARG A 140 20.42 -7.30 14.41
C ARG A 140 19.24 -7.78 13.58
N VAL A 141 18.44 -6.83 13.13
CA VAL A 141 17.29 -7.06 12.26
C VAL A 141 17.41 -6.22 11.00
N VAL A 142 17.25 -6.86 9.85
CA VAL A 142 17.07 -6.22 8.55
C VAL A 142 15.64 -6.45 8.11
N VAL A 143 14.90 -5.38 7.83
CA VAL A 143 13.50 -5.44 7.42
C VAL A 143 13.38 -5.02 5.96
N ASP A 144 12.94 -5.94 5.11
CA ASP A 144 12.44 -5.64 3.77
C ASP A 144 10.99 -5.19 3.89
N MET A 145 10.78 -3.86 3.83
CA MET A 145 9.45 -3.30 3.99
C MET A 145 8.64 -3.40 2.69
N ALA A 146 7.32 -3.46 2.86
CA ALA A 146 6.35 -3.20 1.80
C ALA A 146 6.63 -1.85 1.07
N PRO A 147 6.04 -1.61 -0.11
CA PRO A 147 6.24 -0.37 -0.86
C PRO A 147 6.00 0.91 -0.03
N SER A 148 6.68 2.01 -0.38
CA SER A 148 6.73 3.28 0.37
C SER A 148 5.39 3.75 0.96
N GLY A 149 4.29 3.67 0.20
CA GLY A 149 2.96 4.04 0.68
C GLY A 149 2.46 3.20 1.88
N HIS A 150 2.70 1.88 1.88
CA HIS A 150 2.31 1.02 3.01
C HIS A 150 3.22 1.24 4.21
N THR A 151 4.50 1.51 3.97
CA THR A 151 5.44 1.85 5.05
C THR A 151 4.97 3.10 5.79
N LEU A 152 4.44 4.12 5.11
CA LEU A 152 3.85 5.28 5.79
C LEU A 152 2.58 4.92 6.57
N ASN A 153 1.72 4.06 6.00
CA ASN A 153 0.53 3.55 6.68
C ASN A 153 0.88 2.77 7.95
N LEU A 154 1.99 2.00 7.97
CA LEU A 154 2.48 1.28 9.14
C LEU A 154 2.75 2.19 10.35
N PHE A 155 3.28 3.40 10.11
CA PHE A 155 3.59 4.33 11.20
C PHE A 155 2.35 5.11 11.65
N GLY A 156 1.48 5.51 10.73
CA GLY A 156 0.15 6.06 11.08
C GLY A 156 -0.66 5.08 11.93
N LEU A 157 -0.42 3.78 11.76
CA LEU A 157 -1.01 2.73 12.57
C LEU A 157 -0.61 2.80 14.05
N MET A 158 0.62 3.24 14.39
CA MET A 158 1.00 3.44 15.79
C MET A 158 0.18 4.56 16.45
N ASP A 159 -0.10 5.65 15.73
CA ASP A 159 -0.97 6.72 16.25
C ASP A 159 -2.42 6.24 16.40
N PHE A 160 -2.89 5.38 15.49
CA PHE A 160 -4.17 4.68 15.62
C PHE A 160 -4.21 3.84 16.89
N LEU A 161 -3.19 3.01 17.13
CA LEU A 161 -3.14 2.17 18.33
C LEU A 161 -3.08 2.98 19.61
N ASP A 162 -2.30 4.06 19.66
CA ASP A 162 -2.23 4.93 20.84
C ASP A 162 -3.62 5.51 21.17
N THR A 163 -4.36 5.92 20.14
CA THR A 163 -5.71 6.44 20.30
C THR A 163 -6.71 5.34 20.67
N PHE A 164 -6.60 4.18 20.05
CA PHE A 164 -7.43 3.02 20.33
C PHE A 164 -7.24 2.54 21.78
N LEU A 165 -5.99 2.39 22.24
CA LEU A 165 -5.67 2.06 23.62
C LEU A 165 -6.18 3.12 24.58
N HIS A 166 -6.08 4.40 24.22
CA HIS A 166 -6.64 5.47 25.04
C HIS A 166 -8.17 5.37 25.13
N SER A 167 -8.87 4.97 24.07
CA SER A 167 -10.31 4.69 24.13
C SER A 167 -10.66 3.51 25.03
N LEU A 168 -9.88 2.43 24.99
CA LEU A 168 -10.03 1.32 25.92
C LEU A 168 -9.73 1.74 27.38
N GLU A 169 -8.77 2.64 27.57
CA GLU A 169 -8.45 3.23 28.88
C GLU A 169 -9.63 4.04 29.43
N LEU A 170 -10.36 4.78 28.60
CA LEU A 170 -11.59 5.47 28.99
C LEU A 170 -12.70 4.49 29.40
N PHE A 171 -12.84 3.35 28.69
CA PHE A 171 -13.78 2.29 29.08
C PHE A 171 -13.45 1.71 30.45
N GLN A 172 -12.16 1.46 30.69
CA GLN A 172 -11.66 0.98 31.97
C GLN A 172 -11.85 2.02 33.08
N GLU A 173 -11.59 3.30 32.79
CA GLU A 173 -11.77 4.40 33.74
C GLU A 173 -13.22 4.51 34.22
N LYS A 174 -14.19 4.35 33.30
CA LYS A 174 -15.62 4.27 33.65
C LYS A 174 -15.87 3.14 34.66
N HIS A 175 -15.33 1.95 34.40
CA HIS A 175 -15.48 0.81 35.30
C HIS A 175 -14.83 1.06 36.68
N ARG A 176 -13.62 1.65 36.71
CA ARG A 176 -12.94 2.06 37.95
C ARG A 176 -13.81 3.02 38.75
N PHE A 177 -14.42 4.00 38.10
CA PHE A 177 -15.29 4.99 38.75
C PHE A 177 -16.55 4.36 39.34
N ILE A 178 -17.27 3.55 38.56
CA ILE A 178 -18.49 2.85 39.00
C ILE A 178 -18.16 1.97 40.21
N SER A 179 -17.10 1.18 40.13
CA SER A 179 -16.67 0.31 41.21
C SER A 179 -16.34 1.09 42.49
N LYS A 180 -15.59 2.19 42.41
CA LYS A 180 -15.32 3.06 43.57
C LYS A 180 -16.59 3.66 44.16
N THR A 181 -17.56 4.02 43.34
CA THR A 181 -18.81 4.66 43.76
C THR A 181 -19.74 3.68 44.48
N PHE A 182 -19.89 2.46 43.95
CA PHE A 182 -20.82 1.47 44.51
C PHE A 182 -20.18 0.54 45.56
N ALA A 183 -18.90 0.18 45.41
CA ALA A 183 -18.19 -0.72 46.31
C ALA A 183 -17.23 0.00 47.28
N GLY A 184 -17.10 1.33 47.19
CA GLY A 184 -16.25 2.15 48.05
C GLY A 184 -14.74 2.01 47.82
N SER A 185 -14.31 1.08 46.98
CA SER A 185 -12.90 0.84 46.64
C SER A 185 -12.80 0.21 45.24
N TYR A 186 -11.60 0.20 44.67
CA TYR A 186 -11.31 -0.47 43.41
C TYR A 186 -9.94 -1.12 43.50
N THR A 187 -9.87 -2.38 43.07
CA THR A 187 -8.62 -3.14 42.94
C THR A 187 -8.30 -3.30 41.45
N PRO A 188 -7.08 -2.96 41.01
CA PRO A 188 -6.67 -3.18 39.63
C PRO A 188 -6.85 -4.64 39.19
N ASP A 189 -7.28 -4.85 37.95
CA ASP A 189 -7.55 -6.16 37.38
C ASP A 189 -6.74 -6.43 36.11
N ARG A 190 -6.99 -7.59 35.48
CA ARG A 190 -6.31 -8.02 34.25
C ARG A 190 -6.41 -7.01 33.09
N ALA A 191 -7.46 -6.19 33.06
CA ALA A 191 -7.62 -5.18 32.01
C ALA A 191 -6.71 -3.98 32.25
N ASP A 192 -6.47 -3.60 33.52
CA ASP A 192 -5.48 -2.57 33.86
C ASP A 192 -4.07 -3.01 33.50
N GLU A 193 -3.71 -4.26 33.83
CA GLU A 193 -2.39 -4.83 33.52
C GLU A 193 -2.16 -4.91 32.00
N PHE A 194 -3.17 -5.34 31.25
CA PHE A 194 -3.13 -5.38 29.79
C PHE A 194 -2.90 -3.99 29.18
N LEU A 195 -3.69 -2.98 29.56
CA LEU A 195 -3.56 -1.63 29.05
C LEU A 195 -2.19 -1.03 29.37
N GLN A 196 -1.67 -1.28 30.58
CA GLN A 196 -0.35 -0.83 30.98
C GLN A 196 0.75 -1.50 30.14
N THR A 197 0.65 -2.81 29.92
CA THR A 197 1.63 -3.60 29.16
C THR A 197 1.67 -3.15 27.70
N LEU A 198 0.53 -3.14 27.00
CA LEU A 198 0.49 -2.74 25.60
C LEU A 198 0.96 -1.29 25.38
N LYS A 199 0.58 -0.36 26.27
CA LYS A 199 1.02 1.04 26.19
C LYS A 199 2.53 1.17 26.37
N ALA A 200 3.11 0.39 27.29
CA ALA A 200 4.56 0.34 27.47
C ALA A 200 5.25 -0.20 26.21
N GLU A 201 4.77 -1.33 25.68
CA GLU A 201 5.30 -1.96 24.47
C GLU A 201 5.28 -1.02 23.26
N LEU A 202 4.14 -0.37 22.97
CA LEU A 202 4.03 0.59 21.86
C LEU A 202 4.95 1.79 22.03
N SER A 203 5.02 2.35 23.25
CA SER A 203 5.89 3.50 23.52
C SER A 203 7.37 3.15 23.34
N GLN A 204 7.76 1.93 23.74
CA GLN A 204 9.12 1.44 23.58
C GLN A 204 9.44 1.20 22.11
N GLY A 205 8.52 0.58 21.36
CA GLY A 205 8.69 0.36 19.94
C GLY A 205 8.80 1.65 19.13
N ARG A 206 8.00 2.67 19.44
CA ARG A 206 8.13 3.99 18.82
C ARG A 206 9.51 4.60 19.07
N ARG A 207 10.02 4.52 20.31
CA ARG A 207 11.37 5.02 20.64
C ARG A 207 12.46 4.25 19.91
N LEU A 208 12.34 2.93 19.81
CA LEU A 208 13.29 2.09 19.06
C LEU A 208 13.34 2.54 17.59
N LEU A 209 12.18 2.74 16.97
CA LEU A 209 12.09 3.18 15.58
C LEU A 209 12.68 4.58 15.36
N GLN A 210 12.46 5.49 16.31
CA GLN A 210 12.92 6.87 16.25
C GLN A 210 14.38 7.06 16.74
N ASP A 211 15.06 6.01 17.20
CA ASP A 211 16.43 6.11 17.70
C ASP A 211 17.44 6.22 16.53
N PRO A 212 18.05 7.39 16.28
CA PRO A 212 18.97 7.57 15.16
C PRO A 212 20.32 6.86 15.36
N THR A 213 20.60 6.34 16.56
CA THR A 213 21.87 5.67 16.86
C THR A 213 21.84 4.18 16.53
N HIS A 214 20.69 3.53 16.74
CA HIS A 214 20.51 2.09 16.53
C HIS A 214 19.53 1.74 15.40
N THR A 215 18.77 2.70 14.89
CA THR A 215 17.79 2.47 13.82
C THR A 215 18.05 3.39 12.64
N ALA A 216 17.91 2.85 11.42
CA ALA A 216 17.84 3.67 10.22
C ALA A 216 16.90 3.09 9.15
N CYS A 217 16.16 3.98 8.50
CA CYS A 217 15.46 3.69 7.26
C CYS A 217 16.36 4.07 6.07
N LEU A 218 16.60 3.10 5.19
CA LEU A 218 17.36 3.22 3.96
C LEU A 218 16.40 3.24 2.77
N LEU A 219 16.43 4.32 2.00
CA LEU A 219 15.58 4.48 0.84
C LEU A 219 16.23 3.79 -0.37
N VAL A 220 15.51 2.89 -1.03
CA VAL A 220 15.90 2.31 -2.32
C VAL A 220 15.06 2.94 -3.42
N ALA A 221 15.74 3.43 -4.46
CA ALA A 221 15.12 4.13 -5.57
C ALA A 221 15.79 3.74 -6.88
N ILE A 222 15.16 4.08 -8.01
CA ILE A 222 15.79 4.06 -9.33
C ILE A 222 15.80 5.49 -9.89
N ALA A 223 16.74 5.78 -10.78
CA ALA A 223 16.81 7.08 -11.47
C ALA A 223 15.75 7.17 -12.59
N GLU A 224 14.47 7.19 -12.21
CA GLU A 224 13.32 7.46 -13.08
C GLU A 224 12.45 8.59 -12.46
N PRO A 225 11.76 9.44 -13.26
CA PRO A 225 11.02 10.60 -12.74
C PRO A 225 9.97 10.27 -11.67
N MET A 226 9.19 9.20 -11.90
CA MET A 226 8.17 8.76 -10.94
C MET A 226 8.77 8.23 -9.64
N SER A 227 9.93 7.55 -9.72
CA SER A 227 10.66 7.08 -8.55
C SER A 227 11.20 8.26 -7.73
N TRP A 228 11.64 9.32 -8.41
CA TRP A 228 12.12 10.56 -7.77
C TRP A 228 11.01 11.27 -6.97
N LEU A 229 9.84 11.47 -7.58
CA LEU A 229 8.73 12.15 -6.91
C LEU A 229 8.25 11.38 -5.67
N GLU A 230 8.12 10.05 -5.79
CA GLU A 230 7.71 9.18 -4.67
C GLU A 230 8.77 9.16 -3.56
N SER A 231 10.06 9.12 -3.93
CA SER A 231 11.18 9.21 -2.99
C SER A 231 11.17 10.51 -2.19
N LYS A 232 10.86 11.64 -2.84
CA LYS A 232 10.75 12.94 -2.18
C LYS A 232 9.63 12.94 -1.13
N ARG A 233 8.42 12.52 -1.52
CA ARG A 233 7.25 12.41 -0.62
C ARG A 233 7.56 11.49 0.57
N PHE A 234 8.22 10.35 0.32
CA PHE A 234 8.60 9.42 1.37
C PHE A 234 9.59 10.02 2.38
N LEU A 235 10.63 10.73 1.93
CA LEU A 235 11.58 11.38 2.84
C LEU A 235 10.96 12.52 3.64
N GLU A 236 10.05 13.30 3.05
CA GLU A 236 9.26 14.32 3.77
C GLU A 236 8.43 13.67 4.88
N ALA A 237 7.80 12.53 4.60
CA ALA A 237 7.03 11.80 5.59
C ALA A 237 7.92 11.22 6.71
N LEU A 238 9.10 10.66 6.39
CA LEU A 238 10.06 10.21 7.42
C LEU A 238 10.48 11.36 8.35
N GLN A 239 10.66 12.58 7.81
CA GLN A 239 10.99 13.76 8.63
C GLN A 239 9.85 14.13 9.57
N THR A 240 8.61 14.18 9.07
CA THR A 240 7.41 14.47 9.88
C THR A 240 7.28 13.48 11.04
N MET A 241 7.60 12.21 10.81
CA MET A 241 7.52 11.13 11.81
C MET A 241 8.76 11.02 12.71
N GLN A 242 9.77 11.87 12.50
CA GLN A 242 11.06 11.84 13.22
C GLN A 242 11.82 10.52 13.06
N MET A 243 11.65 9.87 11.91
CA MET A 243 12.33 8.61 11.61
C MET A 243 13.73 8.87 11.04
N PRO A 244 14.77 8.20 11.57
CA PRO A 244 16.13 8.37 11.06
C PRO A 244 16.26 7.81 9.64
N CYS A 245 16.59 8.68 8.69
CA CYS A 245 16.99 8.26 7.35
C CYS A 245 18.50 8.03 7.33
N GLY A 246 18.95 6.80 7.03
CA GLY A 246 20.37 6.43 7.05
C GLY A 246 21.12 6.74 5.76
N GLY A 247 20.41 6.83 4.63
CA GLY A 247 21.02 6.98 3.31
C GLY A 247 20.09 6.51 2.19
N LEU A 248 20.57 6.68 0.96
CA LEU A 248 19.84 6.37 -0.26
C LEU A 248 20.61 5.37 -1.11
N PHE A 249 19.93 4.39 -1.69
CA PHE A 249 20.43 3.51 -2.73
C PHE A 249 19.73 3.87 -4.04
N VAL A 250 20.49 4.35 -5.03
CA VAL A 250 19.99 4.56 -6.38
C VAL A 250 20.41 3.36 -7.22
N ASN A 251 19.46 2.46 -7.43
CA ASN A 251 19.62 1.20 -8.10
C ASN A 251 19.45 1.33 -9.63
N GLN A 252 19.97 0.33 -10.34
CA GLN A 252 19.91 0.19 -11.79
C GLN A 252 20.48 1.38 -12.56
N VAL A 253 21.61 1.92 -12.11
CA VAL A 253 22.32 3.01 -12.77
C VAL A 253 23.21 2.46 -13.87
N LEU A 254 23.14 3.04 -15.06
CA LEU A 254 24.03 2.69 -16.16
C LEU A 254 25.44 3.24 -15.91
N ALA A 255 26.44 2.35 -15.90
CA ALA A 255 27.84 2.74 -15.75
C ALA A 255 28.41 3.43 -17.00
N SER A 256 27.79 3.26 -18.17
CA SER A 256 28.19 3.88 -19.42
C SER A 256 26.99 4.10 -20.34
N ALA A 257 27.15 4.89 -21.40
CA ALA A 257 26.09 5.24 -22.36
C ALA A 257 25.74 4.09 -23.34
N THR A 258 25.62 2.85 -22.85
CA THR A 258 25.21 1.67 -23.64
C THR A 258 23.77 1.79 -24.14
N ASP A 259 22.86 2.33 -23.32
CA ASP A 259 21.56 2.86 -23.71
C ASP A 259 21.60 4.39 -23.51
N PRO A 260 21.91 5.17 -24.57
CA PRO A 260 22.12 6.59 -24.42
C PRO A 260 20.89 7.38 -23.94
N ASP A 261 19.68 6.95 -24.31
CA ASP A 261 18.43 7.61 -23.90
C ASP A 261 18.18 7.41 -22.41
N ARG A 262 18.34 6.17 -21.91
CA ARG A 262 18.28 5.90 -20.46
C ARG A 262 19.39 6.62 -19.71
N TYR A 263 20.62 6.56 -20.22
CA TYR A 263 21.76 7.21 -19.58
C TYR A 263 21.50 8.72 -19.43
N GLN A 264 20.96 9.36 -20.46
CA GLN A 264 20.59 10.77 -20.46
C GLN A 264 19.49 11.10 -19.44
N GLU A 265 18.45 10.27 -19.31
CA GLU A 265 17.39 10.46 -18.29
C GLU A 265 17.96 10.35 -16.86
N GLN A 266 18.91 9.43 -16.63
CA GLN A 266 19.43 9.15 -15.28
C GLN A 266 20.32 10.27 -14.72
N GLN A 267 21.15 10.92 -15.54
CA GLN A 267 22.12 11.92 -15.06
C GLN A 267 21.52 13.07 -14.23
N PRO A 268 20.46 13.78 -14.70
CA PRO A 268 19.84 14.83 -13.89
C PRO A 268 19.18 14.29 -12.64
N LEU A 269 18.56 13.10 -12.69
CA LEU A 269 17.89 12.48 -11.56
C LEU A 269 18.87 12.04 -10.47
N ILE A 270 20.04 11.48 -10.83
CA ILE A 270 21.10 11.13 -9.87
C ILE A 270 21.61 12.38 -9.15
N SER A 271 21.76 13.49 -9.88
CA SER A 271 22.14 14.78 -9.30
C SER A 271 21.06 15.29 -8.31
N GLN A 272 19.79 15.14 -8.67
CA GLN A 272 18.65 15.47 -7.80
C GLN A 272 18.63 14.60 -6.53
N TYR A 273 18.86 13.28 -6.65
CA TYR A 273 18.97 12.37 -5.49
C TYR A 273 20.13 12.74 -4.58
N THR A 274 21.26 13.16 -5.14
CA THR A 274 22.42 13.62 -4.36
C THR A 274 22.06 14.88 -3.56
N ALA A 275 21.33 15.82 -4.16
CA ALA A 275 20.83 17.00 -3.45
C ALA A 275 19.78 16.64 -2.38
N LEU A 276 18.90 15.69 -2.67
CA LEU A 276 17.85 15.23 -1.75
C LEU A 276 18.41 14.52 -0.51
N ALA A 277 19.52 13.81 -0.65
CA ALA A 277 20.19 13.13 0.45
C ALA A 277 20.64 14.09 1.56
N ASN A 278 20.84 15.38 1.25
CA ASN A 278 21.15 16.46 2.21
C ASN A 278 22.27 16.08 3.21
N GLY A 279 23.41 15.63 2.68
CA GLY A 279 24.58 15.23 3.46
C GLY A 279 24.60 13.77 3.93
N LYS A 280 23.54 12.99 3.68
CA LYS A 280 23.51 11.54 3.91
C LYS A 280 24.23 10.78 2.80
N PRO A 281 24.76 9.57 3.08
CA PRO A 281 25.40 8.77 2.05
C PRO A 281 24.39 8.35 0.97
N ILE A 282 24.84 8.45 -0.29
CA ILE A 282 24.16 7.92 -1.46
C ILE A 282 25.01 6.81 -2.04
N PHE A 283 24.40 5.67 -2.33
CA PHE A 283 25.01 4.48 -2.89
C PHE A 283 24.45 4.24 -4.28
N ILE A 284 25.32 4.18 -5.27
CA ILE A 284 24.97 3.82 -6.64
C ILE A 284 25.11 2.31 -6.76
N VAL A 285 24.06 1.67 -7.25
CA VAL A 285 24.06 0.24 -7.58
C VAL A 285 23.94 0.13 -9.11
N PRO A 286 24.94 -0.44 -9.79
CA PRO A 286 24.92 -0.50 -11.24
C PRO A 286 23.82 -1.45 -11.72
N GLN A 287 23.27 -1.13 -12.90
CA GLN A 287 22.34 -2.01 -13.57
C GLN A 287 23.00 -3.35 -13.90
N GLN A 288 22.35 -4.44 -13.46
CA GLN A 288 22.76 -5.80 -13.77
C GLN A 288 22.10 -6.26 -15.07
N ASP A 289 22.80 -7.11 -15.82
CA ASP A 289 22.26 -7.71 -17.06
C ASP A 289 21.14 -8.73 -16.75
N GLU A 290 21.30 -9.47 -15.67
CA GLU A 290 20.31 -10.42 -15.12
C GLU A 290 19.97 -10.05 -13.67
N GLU A 291 18.79 -10.47 -13.20
CA GLU A 291 18.43 -10.27 -11.79
C GLU A 291 19.43 -11.04 -10.90
N PRO A 292 20.07 -10.39 -9.90
CA PRO A 292 21.06 -11.04 -9.05
C PRO A 292 20.35 -11.94 -8.03
N LEU A 293 20.18 -13.21 -8.41
CA LEU A 293 19.53 -14.24 -7.61
C LEU A 293 20.55 -15.15 -6.92
N GLY A 294 20.28 -15.47 -5.65
CA GLY A 294 21.11 -16.33 -4.81
C GLY A 294 22.32 -15.61 -4.20
N ILE A 295 22.87 -16.21 -3.14
CA ILE A 295 23.96 -15.64 -2.35
C ILE A 295 25.18 -15.21 -3.18
N VAL A 296 25.58 -16.02 -4.16
CA VAL A 296 26.77 -15.72 -4.97
C VAL A 296 26.57 -14.45 -5.78
N ALA A 297 25.41 -14.29 -6.45
CA ALA A 297 25.11 -13.10 -7.22
C ALA A 297 24.98 -11.86 -6.33
N LEU A 298 24.35 -11.98 -5.16
CA LEU A 298 24.26 -10.90 -4.17
C LEU A 298 25.65 -10.49 -3.67
N SER A 299 26.57 -11.43 -3.47
CA SER A 299 27.95 -11.13 -3.05
C SER A 299 28.69 -10.29 -4.10
N HIS A 300 28.54 -10.64 -5.38
CA HIS A 300 29.10 -9.86 -6.48
C HIS A 300 28.47 -8.47 -6.62
N LEU A 301 27.18 -8.33 -6.27
CA LEU A 301 26.51 -7.04 -6.27
C LEU A 301 27.12 -6.10 -5.23
N ILE A 302 27.48 -6.59 -4.03
CA ILE A 302 28.07 -5.78 -2.94
C ILE A 302 29.32 -5.05 -3.40
N ASP A 303 30.21 -5.76 -4.10
CA ASP A 303 31.50 -5.23 -4.55
C ASP A 303 31.34 -4.12 -5.61
N GLN A 304 30.19 -4.07 -6.27
CA GLN A 304 29.87 -3.08 -7.28
C GLN A 304 29.18 -1.82 -6.71
N ILE A 305 28.69 -1.88 -5.46
CA ILE A 305 28.04 -0.73 -4.82
C ILE A 305 29.10 0.31 -4.46
N HIS A 306 28.97 1.51 -5.01
CA HIS A 306 29.93 2.59 -4.77
C HIS A 306 29.23 3.90 -4.40
N ILE A 307 29.95 4.78 -3.73
CA ILE A 307 29.52 6.18 -3.52
C ILE A 307 29.78 6.91 -4.84
N PRO A 308 28.86 7.74 -5.35
CA PRO A 308 29.07 8.47 -6.59
C PRO A 308 30.28 9.41 -6.44
N GLN A 309 31.22 9.31 -7.37
CA GLN A 309 32.18 10.39 -7.60
C GLN A 309 31.46 11.41 -8.47
N LEU A 310 31.29 12.64 -7.97
CA LEU A 310 30.68 13.75 -8.72
C LEU A 310 31.62 14.15 -9.87
N GLU A 311 31.52 13.46 -11.01
CA GLU A 311 32.14 13.93 -12.24
C GLU A 311 31.25 15.00 -12.89
N PRO A 312 31.83 16.05 -13.49
CA PRO A 312 31.06 17.09 -14.16
C PRO A 312 30.26 16.47 -15.32
N LEU A 313 28.97 16.82 -15.38
CA LEU A 313 28.06 16.45 -16.45
C LEU A 313 28.70 16.80 -17.80
N SER A 314 29.14 15.79 -18.55
CA SER A 314 29.49 15.98 -19.94
C SER A 314 28.23 16.38 -20.69
N PRO A 315 28.25 17.42 -21.55
CA PRO A 315 27.07 17.84 -22.29
C PRO A 315 26.63 16.67 -23.18
N VAL A 316 25.53 16.03 -22.79
CA VAL A 316 24.94 14.93 -23.54
C VAL A 316 24.38 15.52 -24.83
N ARG A 317 24.85 15.03 -25.98
CA ARG A 317 24.29 15.41 -27.27
C ARG A 317 22.85 14.92 -27.33
N SER A 318 21.92 15.79 -27.73
CA SER A 318 20.55 15.39 -28.04
C SER A 318 20.59 14.36 -29.16
N LEU A 319 20.25 13.11 -28.84
CA LEU A 319 20.09 12.07 -29.85
C LEU A 319 18.77 12.28 -30.58
N PRO A 320 18.70 11.97 -31.89
CA PRO A 320 17.43 11.98 -32.60
C PRO A 320 16.49 10.94 -31.98
N ILE A 321 15.35 11.41 -31.46
CA ILE A 321 14.32 10.55 -30.87
C ILE A 321 13.73 9.66 -31.97
N GLN A 322 13.78 8.34 -31.76
CA GLN A 322 13.15 7.35 -32.63
C GLN A 322 11.90 6.81 -31.94
N TRP A 323 10.74 7.02 -32.54
CA TRP A 323 9.48 6.50 -32.03
C TRP A 323 9.25 5.07 -32.53
N PRO A 324 8.87 4.13 -31.66
CA PRO A 324 8.60 2.77 -32.07
C PRO A 324 7.33 2.67 -32.91
N GLU A 325 7.28 1.69 -33.81
CA GLU A 325 6.08 1.37 -34.57
C GLU A 325 5.11 0.52 -33.74
N LYS A 326 3.82 0.63 -34.08
CA LYS A 326 2.75 -0.17 -33.51
C LYS A 326 2.94 -1.66 -33.83
N ILE A 327 2.77 -2.51 -32.81
CA ILE A 327 2.90 -3.97 -32.95
C ILE A 327 1.54 -4.63 -32.66
N PRO A 328 0.87 -5.23 -33.66
CA PRO A 328 -0.38 -5.95 -33.44
C PRO A 328 -0.23 -7.14 -32.46
N PRO A 329 -1.31 -7.56 -31.76
CA PRO A 329 -2.67 -7.00 -31.79
C PRO A 329 -2.80 -5.71 -30.96
N SER A 330 -3.89 -4.98 -31.20
CA SER A 330 -4.21 -3.71 -30.53
C SER A 330 -5.53 -3.81 -29.78
N PHE A 331 -5.82 -2.81 -28.94
CA PHE A 331 -7.12 -2.75 -28.30
C PHE A 331 -8.25 -2.57 -29.30
N GLY A 332 -9.39 -3.17 -28.97
CA GLY A 332 -10.66 -2.78 -29.58
C GLY A 332 -11.17 -1.46 -29.00
N ASP A 333 -12.24 -0.94 -29.59
CA ASP A 333 -12.90 0.27 -29.10
C ASP A 333 -13.85 -0.07 -27.94
N PHE A 334 -13.41 0.25 -26.72
CA PHE A 334 -14.13 -0.06 -25.48
C PHE A 334 -15.50 0.63 -25.39
N LEU A 335 -15.64 1.85 -25.90
CA LEU A 335 -16.89 2.60 -25.91
C LEU A 335 -17.92 1.94 -26.84
N THR A 336 -17.50 1.48 -28.02
CA THR A 336 -18.39 0.75 -28.94
C THR A 336 -18.77 -0.64 -28.42
N GLN A 337 -17.89 -1.25 -27.61
CA GLN A 337 -18.16 -2.52 -26.91
C GLN A 337 -19.10 -2.35 -25.72
N GLY A 338 -19.54 -1.12 -25.41
CA GLY A 338 -20.46 -0.83 -24.31
C GLY A 338 -19.81 -0.77 -22.93
N ARG A 339 -18.47 -0.79 -22.85
CA ARG A 339 -17.76 -0.71 -21.58
C ARG A 339 -17.93 0.68 -20.96
N ARG A 340 -18.27 0.71 -19.68
CA ARG A 340 -18.40 1.92 -18.88
C ARG A 340 -17.28 2.07 -17.86
N LEU A 341 -16.63 0.98 -17.48
CA LEU A 341 -15.59 0.96 -16.47
C LEU A 341 -14.39 0.15 -16.94
N LEU A 342 -13.21 0.75 -16.94
CA LEU A 342 -11.93 0.07 -17.20
C LEU A 342 -11.10 0.09 -15.91
N LEU A 343 -10.57 -1.07 -15.51
CA LEU A 343 -9.67 -1.19 -14.37
C LEU A 343 -8.28 -1.58 -14.89
N ILE A 344 -7.28 -0.74 -14.65
CA ILE A 344 -5.91 -0.99 -15.10
C ILE A 344 -5.08 -1.48 -13.92
N GLY A 345 -4.59 -2.71 -13.97
CA GLY A 345 -3.94 -3.36 -12.83
C GLY A 345 -2.68 -4.17 -13.17
N GLY A 346 -1.91 -4.52 -12.14
CA GLY A 346 -0.61 -5.18 -12.27
C GLY A 346 0.40 -4.75 -11.21
N LYS A 347 1.57 -5.40 -11.20
CA LYS A 347 2.65 -5.17 -10.22
C LYS A 347 3.08 -3.69 -10.20
N GLY A 348 3.58 -3.21 -9.05
CA GLY A 348 4.18 -1.87 -8.96
C GLY A 348 5.31 -1.70 -9.99
N GLY A 349 5.35 -0.55 -10.67
CA GLY A 349 6.41 -0.22 -11.63
C GLY A 349 6.24 -0.72 -13.06
N VAL A 350 5.23 -1.54 -13.37
CA VAL A 350 5.00 -2.07 -14.75
C VAL A 350 4.47 -1.04 -15.75
N GLY A 351 4.09 0.17 -15.31
CA GLY A 351 3.58 1.26 -16.16
C GLY A 351 2.06 1.31 -16.33
N LYS A 352 1.29 0.90 -15.30
CA LYS A 352 -0.18 0.96 -15.27
C LYS A 352 -0.72 2.34 -15.64
N THR A 353 -0.24 3.38 -14.96
CA THR A 353 -0.62 4.78 -15.17
C THR A 353 -0.38 5.25 -16.60
N THR A 354 0.74 4.86 -17.20
CA THR A 354 1.04 5.17 -18.61
C THR A 354 0.01 4.54 -19.54
N VAL A 355 -0.34 3.27 -19.31
CA VAL A 355 -1.37 2.56 -20.08
C VAL A 355 -2.74 3.18 -19.86
N ALA A 356 -3.12 3.50 -18.62
CA ALA A 356 -4.38 4.16 -18.28
C ALA A 356 -4.52 5.52 -18.97
N ALA A 357 -3.48 6.35 -18.88
CA ALA A 357 -3.41 7.66 -19.54
C ALA A 357 -3.48 7.54 -21.06
N ALA A 358 -2.80 6.56 -21.66
CA ALA A 358 -2.82 6.31 -23.09
C ALA A 358 -4.20 5.85 -23.58
N ILE A 359 -4.90 5.00 -22.84
CA ILE A 359 -6.28 4.59 -23.14
C ILE A 359 -7.22 5.80 -23.05
N GLY A 360 -7.14 6.59 -21.97
CA GLY A 360 -7.96 7.79 -21.81
C GLY A 360 -7.76 8.80 -22.94
N TRP A 361 -6.49 9.03 -23.32
CA TRP A 361 -6.14 9.88 -24.46
C TRP A 361 -6.71 9.34 -25.79
N ALA A 362 -6.51 8.05 -26.08
CA ALA A 362 -6.99 7.44 -27.31
C ALA A 362 -8.52 7.50 -27.44
N MET A 363 -9.24 7.13 -26.38
CA MET A 363 -10.70 7.19 -26.35
C MET A 363 -11.22 8.61 -26.53
N ALA A 364 -10.55 9.61 -25.94
CA ALA A 364 -10.94 11.01 -26.05
C ALA A 364 -10.78 11.53 -27.48
N GLN A 365 -9.69 11.15 -28.15
CA GLN A 365 -9.42 11.52 -29.54
C GLN A 365 -10.34 10.80 -30.53
N GLN A 366 -10.61 9.51 -30.31
CA GLN A 366 -11.48 8.70 -31.18
C GLN A 366 -12.96 9.08 -31.03
N HIS A 367 -13.38 9.52 -29.84
CA HIS A 367 -14.78 9.86 -29.55
C HIS A 367 -14.93 11.28 -28.95
N PRO A 368 -14.81 12.35 -29.77
CA PRO A 368 -14.86 13.74 -29.27
C PRO A 368 -16.16 14.13 -28.56
N GLN A 369 -17.24 13.39 -28.78
CA GLN A 369 -18.57 13.63 -28.17
C GLN A 369 -18.79 12.86 -26.87
N ARG A 370 -17.92 11.90 -26.54
CA ARG A 370 -18.03 11.05 -25.34
C ARG A 370 -17.21 11.64 -24.21
N LYS A 371 -17.77 11.65 -23.00
CA LYS A 371 -17.14 12.15 -21.79
C LYS A 371 -16.37 11.02 -21.11
N ILE A 372 -15.08 11.24 -20.87
CA ILE A 372 -14.19 10.25 -20.28
C ILE A 372 -13.61 10.79 -18.98
N ARG A 373 -13.68 9.98 -17.94
CA ARG A 373 -13.09 10.23 -16.62
C ARG A 373 -11.93 9.29 -16.39
N MET A 374 -10.77 9.82 -16.02
CA MET A 374 -9.68 9.04 -15.42
C MET A 374 -9.58 9.37 -13.94
N VAL A 375 -9.45 8.34 -13.12
CA VAL A 375 -9.31 8.47 -11.67
C VAL A 375 -8.14 7.62 -11.22
N SER A 376 -7.18 8.25 -10.54
CA SER A 376 -6.17 7.52 -9.79
C SER A 376 -6.73 7.18 -8.42
N ILE A 377 -6.89 5.88 -8.17
CA ILE A 377 -7.18 5.33 -6.84
C ILE A 377 -5.91 4.78 -6.17
N ASP A 378 -4.74 5.04 -6.74
CA ASP A 378 -3.45 4.79 -6.11
C ASP A 378 -3.13 5.92 -5.10
N PRO A 379 -2.90 5.61 -3.80
CA PRO A 379 -2.46 6.58 -2.79
C PRO A 379 -1.16 7.30 -3.16
N ALA A 380 -0.31 6.66 -3.98
CA ALA A 380 0.94 7.27 -4.43
C ALA A 380 0.76 8.34 -5.50
N HIS A 381 -0.46 8.60 -5.99
CA HIS A 381 -0.84 9.67 -6.95
C HIS A 381 0.17 9.90 -8.08
N SER A 382 -0.09 9.26 -9.22
CA SER A 382 0.85 9.23 -10.36
C SER A 382 0.26 9.69 -11.69
N LEU A 383 -1.05 9.92 -11.74
CA LEU A 383 -1.75 10.24 -12.98
C LEU A 383 -1.42 11.66 -13.45
N GLY A 384 -1.31 12.62 -12.52
CA GLY A 384 -0.91 13.99 -12.84
C GLY A 384 0.49 14.02 -13.44
N ASP A 385 1.42 13.31 -12.81
CA ASP A 385 2.81 13.20 -13.26
C ASP A 385 2.91 12.61 -14.68
N ALA A 386 2.05 11.63 -15.02
CA ALA A 386 2.00 11.04 -16.36
C ALA A 386 1.59 12.04 -17.46
N PHE A 387 0.77 13.04 -17.12
CA PHE A 387 0.40 14.13 -18.04
C PHE A 387 1.29 15.38 -17.90
N GLY A 388 2.19 15.42 -16.92
CA GLY A 388 2.93 16.64 -16.57
C GLY A 388 2.05 17.74 -15.96
N LEU A 389 0.97 17.35 -15.27
CA LEU A 389 -0.03 18.24 -14.67
C LEU A 389 -0.13 18.02 -13.17
N SER A 390 -0.56 19.04 -12.43
CA SER A 390 -0.97 18.87 -11.03
C SER A 390 -2.45 18.54 -11.00
N LEU A 391 -2.78 17.28 -10.69
CA LEU A 391 -4.16 16.85 -10.43
C LEU A 391 -4.45 16.94 -8.92
N GLY A 392 -5.73 16.91 -8.57
CA GLY A 392 -6.18 16.86 -7.19
C GLY A 392 -7.57 16.24 -7.09
N HIS A 393 -8.18 16.37 -5.91
CA HIS A 393 -9.48 15.77 -5.62
C HIS A 393 -10.58 16.22 -6.59
N GLU A 394 -10.56 17.48 -7.01
CA GLU A 394 -11.54 17.99 -7.96
C GLU A 394 -11.14 17.62 -9.39
N PRO A 395 -12.06 17.12 -10.23
CA PRO A 395 -11.67 16.64 -11.54
C PRO A 395 -11.24 17.76 -12.50
N TYR A 396 -9.99 17.70 -12.93
CA TYR A 396 -9.34 18.64 -13.83
C TYR A 396 -9.57 18.30 -15.30
N GLN A 397 -9.70 19.31 -16.16
CA GLN A 397 -9.92 19.12 -17.59
C GLN A 397 -8.59 18.99 -18.35
N ILE A 398 -8.31 17.80 -18.89
CA ILE A 398 -7.07 17.51 -19.65
C ILE A 398 -7.27 17.85 -21.13
N THR A 399 -8.40 17.44 -21.71
CA THR A 399 -8.84 17.83 -23.06
C THR A 399 -10.31 18.29 -23.02
N ALA A 400 -10.90 18.64 -24.18
CA ALA A 400 -12.30 19.05 -24.24
C ALA A 400 -13.27 18.03 -23.62
N ASN A 401 -12.96 16.72 -23.70
CA ASN A 401 -13.81 15.62 -23.27
C ASN A 401 -13.13 14.61 -22.33
N LEU A 402 -11.84 14.80 -21.98
CA LEU A 402 -11.10 14.00 -21.01
C LEU A 402 -10.85 14.80 -19.73
N ARG A 403 -11.23 14.22 -18.59
CA ARG A 403 -10.94 14.79 -17.27
C ARG A 403 -10.17 13.80 -16.40
N GLY A 404 -9.20 14.28 -15.64
CA GLY A 404 -8.39 13.49 -14.70
C GLY A 404 -8.64 13.92 -13.25
N GLN A 405 -8.53 12.98 -12.32
CA GLN A 405 -8.74 13.20 -10.89
C GLN A 405 -7.78 12.33 -10.07
N GLU A 406 -7.21 12.90 -9.01
CA GLU A 406 -6.44 12.17 -8.00
C GLU A 406 -7.17 12.28 -6.67
N VAL A 407 -7.60 11.14 -6.14
CA VAL A 407 -8.55 11.10 -5.04
C VAL A 407 -7.85 11.42 -3.71
N ASP A 408 -8.21 12.56 -3.11
CA ASP A 408 -7.83 12.88 -1.73
C ASP A 408 -8.61 11.99 -0.73
N SER A 409 -7.93 10.98 -0.16
CA SER A 409 -8.48 10.05 0.82
C SER A 409 -9.01 10.76 2.07
N ASP A 410 -8.32 11.78 2.57
CA ASP A 410 -8.68 12.46 3.82
C ASP A 410 -10.06 13.15 3.68
N ARG A 411 -10.31 13.80 2.54
CA ARG A 411 -11.61 14.44 2.27
C ARG A 411 -12.77 13.44 2.24
N ILE A 412 -12.56 12.28 1.62
CA ILE A 412 -13.59 11.24 1.54
C ILE A 412 -13.83 10.65 2.93
N LEU A 413 -12.76 10.43 3.68
CA LEU A 413 -12.81 9.91 5.03
C LEU A 413 -13.59 10.85 5.95
N ASP A 414 -13.32 12.15 5.90
CA ASP A 414 -14.02 13.14 6.71
C ASP A 414 -15.52 13.19 6.37
N ARG A 415 -15.87 13.08 5.09
CA ARG A 415 -17.27 12.97 4.66
C ARG A 415 -17.91 11.67 5.17
N PHE A 416 -17.24 10.54 5.01
CA PHE A 416 -17.73 9.24 5.50
C PHE A 416 -17.89 9.23 7.02
N ARG A 417 -16.98 9.92 7.74
CA ARG A 417 -17.07 10.12 9.19
C ARG A 417 -18.34 10.86 9.58
N ALA A 418 -18.56 12.00 8.93
CA ALA A 418 -19.73 12.86 9.15
C ALA A 418 -21.04 12.14 8.83
N ASP A 419 -21.06 11.33 7.77
CA ASP A 419 -22.28 10.69 7.28
C ASP A 419 -22.67 9.44 8.07
N TYR A 420 -21.69 8.69 8.61
CA TYR A 420 -21.98 7.38 9.19
C TYR A 420 -21.39 7.18 10.58
N LEU A 421 -20.09 7.42 10.70
CA LEU A 421 -19.31 6.97 11.85
C LEU A 421 -19.64 7.73 13.14
N TRP A 422 -19.89 9.03 13.07
CA TRP A 422 -20.30 9.81 14.24
C TRP A 422 -21.63 9.37 14.81
N GLU A 423 -22.59 9.10 13.92
CA GLU A 423 -23.90 8.66 14.35
C GLU A 423 -23.87 7.21 14.89
N LEU A 424 -22.97 6.36 14.37
CA LEU A 424 -22.68 5.04 14.95
C LEU A 424 -22.07 5.15 16.35
N ALA A 425 -21.09 6.03 16.54
CA ALA A 425 -20.44 6.21 17.83
C ALA A 425 -21.43 6.65 18.92
N GLU A 426 -22.36 7.55 18.59
CA GLU A 426 -23.44 7.98 19.49
C GLU A 426 -24.47 6.87 19.77
N MET A 427 -24.76 6.03 18.77
CA MET A 427 -25.64 4.88 18.98
C MET A 427 -25.02 3.87 19.95
N MET A 428 -23.73 3.59 19.81
CA MET A 428 -22.98 2.64 20.64
C MET A 428 -22.73 3.13 22.06
N SER A 429 -22.77 4.46 22.28
CA SER A 429 -22.62 5.08 23.59
C SER A 429 -23.91 5.13 24.42
N GLY A 430 -25.08 4.93 23.79
CA GLY A 430 -26.38 4.86 24.47
C GLY A 430 -26.96 6.21 24.90
N GLU A 431 -26.59 7.33 24.26
CA GLU A 431 -27.19 8.65 24.52
C GLU A 431 -28.66 8.69 24.03
N THR A 432 -29.61 8.63 24.96
CA THR A 432 -31.01 9.02 24.76
C THR A 432 -31.26 10.36 25.44
N GLN A 433 -31.97 11.29 24.78
CA GLN A 433 -32.30 12.65 25.26
C GLN A 433 -33.12 12.73 26.57
N THR A 434 -33.31 11.63 27.30
CA THR A 434 -34.16 11.56 28.48
C THR A 434 -33.60 10.57 29.49
N SER A 435 -32.60 10.96 30.29
CA SER A 435 -32.40 10.47 31.67
C SER A 435 -31.29 11.25 32.38
N GLU A 436 -31.69 12.26 33.16
CA GLU A 436 -30.85 12.88 34.19
C GLU A 436 -30.60 11.89 35.34
N ALA A 437 -29.58 11.03 35.21
CA ALA A 437 -28.80 10.47 36.33
C ALA A 437 -27.72 9.54 35.79
N ILE A 438 -26.45 9.95 35.91
CA ILE A 438 -25.22 9.22 35.54
C ILE A 438 -24.92 9.23 34.03
N GLU A 439 -25.07 10.39 33.39
CA GLU A 439 -24.40 10.67 32.11
C GLU A 439 -22.92 10.90 32.37
N MET A 440 -22.09 9.93 32.01
CA MET A 440 -20.64 10.06 32.08
C MET A 440 -20.08 10.12 30.67
N ALA A 441 -19.57 11.30 30.30
CA ALA A 441 -19.08 11.74 28.99
C ALA A 441 -17.93 10.91 28.34
N TYR A 442 -17.63 9.72 28.86
CA TYR A 442 -16.50 8.90 28.44
C TYR A 442 -16.84 7.94 27.29
N ALA A 443 -18.08 7.42 27.23
CA ALA A 443 -18.47 6.42 26.22
C ALA A 443 -18.62 6.98 24.79
N PRO A 444 -19.31 8.11 24.55
CA PRO A 444 -19.40 8.72 23.22
C PRO A 444 -18.03 9.19 22.73
N VAL A 445 -17.22 9.75 23.63
CA VAL A 445 -15.87 10.24 23.30
C VAL A 445 -14.92 9.10 22.94
N ALA A 446 -14.95 7.98 23.67
CA ALA A 446 -14.09 6.83 23.37
C ALA A 446 -14.45 6.17 22.03
N TRP A 447 -15.74 5.97 21.74
CA TRP A 447 -16.17 5.46 20.44
C TRP A 447 -15.89 6.46 19.31
N ARG A 448 -16.13 7.75 19.53
CA ARG A 448 -15.73 8.80 18.58
C ARG A 448 -14.24 8.71 18.29
N LYS A 449 -13.37 8.62 19.30
CA LYS A 449 -11.92 8.46 19.13
C LYS A 449 -11.49 7.20 18.37
N ILE A 450 -12.15 6.06 18.59
CA ILE A 450 -11.88 4.82 17.84
C ILE A 450 -12.16 5.02 16.35
N VAL A 451 -13.17 5.81 16.04
CA VAL A 451 -13.68 5.99 14.69
C VAL A 451 -13.14 7.28 14.01
N GLU A 452 -12.58 8.21 14.81
CA GLU A 452 -11.82 9.42 14.45
C GLU A 452 -10.49 9.13 13.80
N GLN A 453 -9.91 7.96 14.05
CA GLN A 453 -8.66 7.55 13.44
C GLN A 453 -8.97 6.80 12.16
N ALA A 454 -8.14 7.00 11.13
CA ALA A 454 -8.31 6.26 9.89
C ALA A 454 -8.10 4.77 10.21
N LEU A 455 -9.09 3.93 9.89
CA LEU A 455 -8.89 2.49 9.94
C LEU A 455 -7.75 2.16 8.97
N PRO A 456 -6.79 1.31 9.36
CA PRO A 456 -5.74 0.92 8.44
C PRO A 456 -6.34 0.30 7.15
N GLY A 457 -5.71 0.55 6.00
CA GLY A 457 -6.20 0.26 4.63
C GLY A 457 -7.66 0.65 4.33
N ILE A 458 -8.09 1.78 4.89
CA ILE A 458 -9.31 2.47 4.48
C ILE A 458 -9.23 2.95 3.02
N ASP A 459 -8.02 3.10 2.48
CA ASP A 459 -7.77 3.59 1.12
C ASP A 459 -8.58 2.81 0.06
N GLU A 460 -8.64 1.48 0.16
CA GLU A 460 -9.45 0.66 -0.74
C GLU A 460 -10.94 0.90 -0.57
N MET A 461 -11.41 1.11 0.66
CA MET A 461 -12.81 1.45 0.95
C MET A 461 -13.16 2.84 0.39
N LEU A 462 -12.30 3.84 0.60
CA LEU A 462 -12.51 5.21 0.09
C LEU A 462 -12.48 5.25 -1.44
N SER A 463 -11.59 4.44 -2.04
CA SER A 463 -11.55 4.23 -3.48
C SER A 463 -12.86 3.64 -3.98
N LEU A 464 -13.41 2.63 -3.29
CA LEU A 464 -14.72 2.06 -3.62
C LEU A 464 -15.84 3.09 -3.51
N LEU A 465 -15.84 3.93 -2.47
CA LEU A 465 -16.83 5.02 -2.32
C LEU A 465 -16.76 6.01 -3.48
N THR A 466 -15.55 6.34 -3.96
CA THR A 466 -15.37 7.21 -5.13
C THR A 466 -15.95 6.56 -6.40
N VAL A 467 -15.63 5.29 -6.62
CA VAL A 467 -16.16 4.55 -7.78
C VAL A 467 -17.68 4.46 -7.74
N MET A 468 -18.26 4.22 -6.56
CA MET A 468 -19.71 4.22 -6.34
C MET A 468 -20.34 5.56 -6.72
N GLU A 469 -19.74 6.67 -6.29
CA GLU A 469 -20.21 8.03 -6.60
C GLU A 469 -20.21 8.29 -8.12
N LEU A 470 -19.13 7.94 -8.82
CA LEU A 470 -19.02 8.12 -10.28
C LEU A 470 -20.04 7.26 -11.04
N LEU A 471 -20.22 6.00 -10.64
CA LEU A 471 -21.20 5.10 -11.25
C LEU A 471 -22.65 5.54 -11.01
N GLU A 472 -22.91 6.34 -9.98
CA GLU A 472 -24.23 6.87 -9.66
C GLU A 472 -24.56 8.16 -10.39
N GLN A 473 -23.60 9.08 -10.48
CA GLN A 473 -23.75 10.34 -11.20
C GLN A 473 -24.06 10.08 -12.69
N GLN A 474 -23.46 9.05 -13.28
CA GLN A 474 -23.65 8.67 -14.69
C GLN A 474 -23.43 9.84 -15.67
N GLU A 475 -22.52 10.75 -15.31
CA GLU A 475 -22.19 11.90 -16.16
C GLU A 475 -21.24 11.51 -17.30
N GLU A 476 -20.50 10.42 -17.12
CA GLU A 476 -19.45 9.96 -18.00
C GLU A 476 -19.83 8.68 -18.75
N ASP A 477 -19.39 8.63 -20.01
CA ASP A 477 -19.58 7.49 -20.89
C ASP A 477 -18.57 6.38 -20.56
N LEU A 478 -17.36 6.75 -20.13
CA LEU A 478 -16.28 5.84 -19.76
C LEU A 478 -15.51 6.34 -18.53
N ILE A 479 -15.34 5.47 -17.55
CA ILE A 479 -14.50 5.68 -16.36
C ILE A 479 -13.29 4.75 -16.45
N ILE A 480 -12.09 5.29 -16.31
CA ILE A 480 -10.82 4.56 -16.30
C ILE A 480 -10.19 4.71 -14.93
N LEU A 481 -10.02 3.59 -14.23
CA LEU A 481 -9.38 3.54 -12.93
C LEU A 481 -7.91 3.14 -13.11
N ASP A 482 -7.00 4.07 -12.78
CA ASP A 482 -5.60 3.73 -12.54
C ASP A 482 -5.49 3.22 -11.10
N THR A 483 -5.20 1.92 -10.98
CA THR A 483 -5.29 1.22 -9.69
C THR A 483 -3.94 1.12 -9.00
N ALA A 484 -3.98 0.93 -7.68
CA ALA A 484 -2.81 0.62 -6.87
C ALA A 484 -2.14 -0.73 -7.28
N PRO A 485 -0.96 -1.07 -6.77
CA PRO A 485 -0.31 -2.37 -7.02
C PRO A 485 -1.21 -3.58 -6.70
N THR A 486 -0.86 -4.75 -7.26
CA THR A 486 -1.64 -6.00 -7.22
C THR A 486 -2.34 -6.29 -5.88
N GLY A 487 -1.64 -6.19 -4.74
CA GLY A 487 -2.22 -6.48 -3.42
C GLY A 487 -3.38 -5.55 -3.06
N HIS A 488 -3.18 -4.23 -3.18
CA HIS A 488 -4.22 -3.22 -2.95
C HIS A 488 -5.40 -3.34 -3.94
N LEU A 489 -5.11 -3.68 -5.19
CA LEU A 489 -6.15 -3.93 -6.18
C LEU A 489 -7.06 -5.10 -5.77
N LEU A 490 -6.48 -6.22 -5.33
CA LEU A 490 -7.27 -7.36 -4.88
C LEU A 490 -8.09 -7.02 -3.64
N ARG A 491 -7.50 -6.33 -2.67
CA ARG A 491 -8.22 -5.80 -1.49
C ARG A 491 -9.39 -4.91 -1.92
N PHE A 492 -9.19 -3.99 -2.86
CA PHE A 492 -10.23 -3.14 -3.43
C PHE A 492 -11.38 -3.95 -4.07
N LEU A 493 -11.07 -5.02 -4.80
CA LEU A 493 -12.09 -5.87 -5.42
C LEU A 493 -12.87 -6.73 -4.39
N GLU A 494 -12.27 -7.01 -3.24
CA GLU A 494 -12.89 -7.69 -2.10
C GLU A 494 -13.72 -6.75 -1.23
N MET A 495 -13.39 -5.45 -1.19
CA MET A 495 -14.05 -4.43 -0.36
C MET A 495 -15.58 -4.39 -0.47
N PRO A 496 -16.23 -4.56 -1.64
CA PRO A 496 -17.68 -4.54 -1.69
C PRO A 496 -18.31 -5.64 -0.83
N THR A 497 -17.68 -6.82 -0.75
CA THR A 497 -18.15 -7.92 0.09
C THR A 497 -17.92 -7.58 1.56
N ALA A 498 -16.71 -7.17 1.92
CA ALA A 498 -16.34 -6.83 3.30
C ALA A 498 -17.23 -5.70 3.87
N LEU A 499 -17.46 -4.64 3.09
CA LEU A 499 -18.30 -3.52 3.48
C LEU A 499 -19.78 -3.93 3.60
N ALA A 500 -20.27 -4.82 2.73
CA ALA A 500 -21.63 -5.34 2.82
C ALA A 500 -21.84 -6.19 4.10
N ASP A 501 -20.85 -7.02 4.45
CA ASP A 501 -20.89 -7.85 5.66
C ASP A 501 -20.81 -6.99 6.93
N TRP A 502 -19.94 -5.99 6.95
CA TRP A 502 -19.87 -5.01 8.04
C TRP A 502 -21.19 -4.25 8.22
N LEU A 503 -21.81 -3.79 7.13
CA LEU A 503 -23.13 -3.13 7.19
C LEU A 503 -24.20 -4.10 7.71
N ALA A 504 -24.17 -5.37 7.30
CA ALA A 504 -25.10 -6.39 7.81
C ALA A 504 -24.92 -6.63 9.32
N TRP A 505 -23.69 -6.63 9.82
CA TRP A 505 -23.40 -6.72 11.25
C TRP A 505 -23.93 -5.50 12.02
N ILE A 506 -23.74 -4.27 11.52
CA ILE A 506 -24.34 -3.06 12.10
C ILE A 506 -25.85 -3.19 12.20
N PHE A 507 -26.51 -3.68 11.14
CA PHE A 507 -27.95 -3.92 11.16
C PHE A 507 -28.35 -4.95 12.24
N LYS A 508 -27.57 -6.02 12.43
CA LYS A 508 -27.82 -7.03 13.47
C LYS A 508 -27.72 -6.43 14.87
N LEU A 509 -26.67 -5.64 15.15
CA LEU A 509 -26.53 -4.93 16.41
C LEU A 509 -27.74 -4.04 16.66
N TRP A 510 -28.12 -3.21 15.68
CA TRP A 510 -29.25 -2.32 15.83
C TRP A 510 -30.57 -3.05 16.14
N ILE A 511 -30.83 -4.20 15.50
CA ILE A 511 -32.01 -5.02 15.79
C ILE A 511 -31.98 -5.57 17.22
N LYS A 512 -30.81 -5.99 17.71
CA LYS A 512 -30.67 -6.54 19.07
C LYS A 512 -30.86 -5.47 20.14
N TYR A 513 -30.32 -4.28 19.93
CA TYR A 513 -30.35 -3.16 20.90
C TYR A 513 -31.53 -2.19 20.66
N GLN A 514 -32.69 -2.73 20.29
CA GLN A 514 -33.93 -2.04 19.84
C GLN A 514 -34.53 -0.95 20.77
N ASN A 515 -33.85 -0.54 21.84
CA ASN A 515 -34.25 0.55 22.73
C ASN A 515 -33.72 1.94 22.31
N VAL A 516 -32.92 2.05 21.23
CA VAL A 516 -32.49 3.35 20.68
C VAL A 516 -33.55 3.88 19.69
N LEU A 517 -34.69 4.34 20.23
CA LEU A 517 -35.75 5.01 19.47
C LEU A 517 -35.21 6.32 18.83
N GLY A 518 -35.37 6.49 17.51
CA GLY A 518 -35.31 7.83 16.87
C GLY A 518 -34.41 8.03 15.63
N ARG A 519 -33.58 7.07 15.22
CA ARG A 519 -32.58 7.27 14.13
C ARG A 519 -33.00 6.67 12.77
N THR A 520 -34.21 6.96 12.31
CA THR A 520 -34.72 6.42 11.02
C THR A 520 -33.97 6.94 9.80
N GLU A 521 -33.48 8.18 9.86
CA GLU A 521 -32.70 8.81 8.78
C GLU A 521 -31.36 8.11 8.58
N PHE A 522 -30.63 7.85 9.66
CA PHE A 522 -29.39 7.07 9.66
C PHE A 522 -29.54 5.70 9.01
N MET A 523 -30.61 5.00 9.37
CA MET A 523 -30.92 3.68 8.81
C MET A 523 -31.24 3.77 7.31
N GLY A 524 -31.91 4.85 6.89
CA GLY A 524 -32.08 5.19 5.48
C GLY A 524 -30.73 5.35 4.77
N ARG A 525 -29.78 6.08 5.38
CA ARG A 525 -28.42 6.28 4.86
C ARG A 525 -27.64 4.96 4.78
N LEU A 526 -27.59 4.16 5.85
CA LEU A 526 -26.91 2.84 5.86
C LEU A 526 -27.51 1.87 4.82
N ARG A 527 -28.84 1.85 4.69
CA ARG A 527 -29.52 1.01 3.70
C ARG A 527 -29.17 1.45 2.28
N THR A 528 -29.15 2.76 2.05
CA THR A 528 -28.74 3.34 0.78
C THR A 528 -27.29 2.96 0.50
N LEU A 529 -26.37 3.17 1.44
CA LEU A 529 -24.96 2.78 1.29
C LEU A 529 -24.83 1.30 0.92
N ARG A 530 -25.52 0.39 1.61
CA ARG A 530 -25.51 -1.04 1.28
C ARG A 530 -25.99 -1.32 -0.15
N GLN A 531 -27.06 -0.67 -0.60
CA GLN A 531 -27.57 -0.82 -1.97
C GLN A 531 -26.55 -0.34 -3.00
N ARG A 532 -25.89 0.79 -2.73
CA ARG A 532 -24.84 1.36 -3.56
C ARG A 532 -23.65 0.41 -3.69
N VAL A 533 -23.22 -0.20 -2.57
CA VAL A 533 -22.13 -1.20 -2.53
C VAL A 533 -22.47 -2.42 -3.38
N VAL A 534 -23.66 -3.01 -3.21
CA VAL A 534 -24.10 -4.17 -4.00
C VAL A 534 -24.20 -3.83 -5.49
N LYS A 535 -24.66 -2.63 -5.84
CA LYS A 535 -24.72 -2.17 -7.23
C LYS A 535 -23.33 -2.04 -7.83
N ALA A 536 -22.38 -1.42 -7.12
CA ALA A 536 -21.00 -1.30 -7.57
C ALA A 536 -20.33 -2.68 -7.75
N GLN A 537 -20.54 -3.61 -6.81
CA GLN A 537 -20.07 -4.98 -6.92
C GLN A 537 -20.60 -5.67 -8.19
N LYS A 538 -21.88 -5.47 -8.53
CA LYS A 538 -22.47 -6.01 -9.74
C LYS A 538 -21.84 -5.42 -11.00
N VAL A 539 -21.60 -4.11 -11.04
CA VAL A 539 -20.93 -3.45 -12.18
C VAL A 539 -19.50 -3.97 -12.36
N LEU A 540 -18.72 -4.08 -11.27
CA LEU A 540 -17.34 -4.58 -11.31
C LEU A 540 -17.22 -6.00 -11.88
N LYS A 541 -18.25 -6.84 -11.70
CA LYS A 541 -18.30 -8.23 -12.17
C LYS A 541 -19.03 -8.41 -13.50
N ASP A 542 -19.61 -7.36 -14.07
CA ASP A 542 -20.39 -7.45 -15.32
C ASP A 542 -19.46 -7.30 -16.54
N PRO A 543 -19.22 -8.37 -17.34
CA PRO A 543 -18.35 -8.32 -18.51
C PRO A 543 -18.91 -7.50 -19.67
N GLN A 544 -20.10 -6.91 -19.57
CA GLN A 544 -20.58 -5.92 -20.55
C GLN A 544 -20.28 -4.49 -20.10
N GLN A 545 -20.11 -4.26 -18.79
CA GLN A 545 -19.94 -2.92 -18.21
C GLN A 545 -18.48 -2.67 -17.82
N ALA A 546 -17.82 -3.66 -17.23
CA ALA A 546 -16.47 -3.55 -16.69
C ALA A 546 -15.48 -4.45 -17.43
N GLU A 547 -14.27 -3.95 -17.67
CA GLU A 547 -13.16 -4.71 -18.24
C GLU A 547 -11.89 -4.45 -17.42
N PHE A 548 -11.24 -5.52 -16.98
CA PHE A 548 -9.93 -5.44 -16.38
C PHE A 548 -8.84 -5.57 -17.45
N ILE A 549 -7.83 -4.71 -17.39
CA ILE A 549 -6.66 -4.71 -18.28
C ILE A 549 -5.43 -4.92 -17.41
N GLY A 550 -4.82 -6.09 -17.55
CA GLY A 550 -3.55 -6.39 -16.89
C GLY A 550 -2.39 -5.69 -17.59
N VAL A 551 -1.42 -5.18 -16.84
CA VAL A 551 -0.17 -4.62 -17.37
C VAL A 551 0.99 -5.38 -16.75
N THR A 552 1.90 -5.87 -17.59
CA THR A 552 3.04 -6.69 -17.17
C THR A 552 4.30 -6.35 -17.96
N LEU A 553 5.44 -6.85 -17.51
CA LEU A 553 6.73 -6.79 -18.19
C LEU A 553 7.16 -8.21 -18.57
N ASN A 554 8.01 -8.35 -19.57
CA ASN A 554 8.55 -9.66 -19.96
C ASN A 554 9.70 -10.10 -19.02
N GLN A 555 9.39 -10.22 -17.73
CA GLN A 555 10.31 -10.61 -16.66
C GLN A 555 9.68 -11.75 -15.86
N ALA A 556 10.43 -12.81 -15.56
CA ALA A 556 9.87 -14.04 -14.97
C ALA A 556 9.10 -13.79 -13.66
N SER A 557 9.66 -12.98 -12.75
CA SER A 557 9.03 -12.63 -11.47
C SER A 557 7.74 -11.81 -11.65
N VAL A 558 7.70 -10.91 -12.64
CA VAL A 558 6.53 -10.07 -12.96
C VAL A 558 5.45 -10.90 -13.67
N LEU A 559 5.85 -11.82 -14.54
CA LEU A 559 4.92 -12.73 -15.22
C LEU A 559 4.29 -13.72 -14.23
N ALA A 560 5.05 -14.30 -13.31
CA ALA A 560 4.52 -15.18 -12.27
C ALA A 560 3.47 -14.48 -11.39
N GLU A 561 3.75 -13.24 -10.99
CA GLU A 561 2.79 -12.39 -10.28
C GLU A 561 1.52 -12.13 -11.10
N GLN A 562 1.67 -11.86 -12.40
CA GLN A 562 0.54 -11.65 -13.30
C GLN A 562 -0.33 -12.91 -13.46
N HIS A 563 0.26 -14.11 -13.44
CA HIS A 563 -0.50 -15.37 -13.44
C HIS A 563 -1.31 -15.54 -12.16
N ARG A 564 -0.74 -15.20 -11.00
CA ARG A 564 -1.47 -15.20 -9.72
C ARG A 564 -2.64 -14.23 -9.76
N LEU A 565 -2.41 -13.00 -10.21
CA LEU A 565 -3.45 -11.98 -10.37
C LEU A 565 -4.56 -12.45 -11.31
N PHE A 566 -4.22 -13.00 -12.48
CA PHE A 566 -5.20 -13.52 -13.43
C PHE A 566 -6.10 -14.59 -12.80
N LYS A 567 -5.52 -15.53 -12.04
CA LYS A 567 -6.27 -16.56 -11.32
C LYS A 567 -7.19 -15.96 -10.26
N SER A 568 -6.71 -15.02 -9.44
CA SER A 568 -7.52 -14.35 -8.41
C SER A 568 -8.68 -13.56 -9.03
N LEU A 569 -8.48 -12.90 -10.18
CA LEU A 569 -9.56 -12.20 -10.89
C LEU A 569 -10.65 -13.17 -11.37
N GLN A 570 -10.27 -14.35 -11.85
CA GLN A 570 -11.23 -15.41 -12.22
C GLN A 570 -12.03 -15.89 -11.00
N GLU A 571 -11.38 -16.09 -9.85
CA GLU A 571 -12.03 -16.50 -8.60
C GLU A 571 -13.01 -15.43 -8.09
N ILE A 572 -12.67 -14.15 -8.20
CA ILE A 572 -13.53 -13.02 -7.83
C ILE A 572 -14.69 -12.84 -8.84
N GLY A 573 -14.49 -13.26 -10.09
CA GLY A 573 -15.44 -13.12 -11.20
C GLY A 573 -15.32 -11.79 -11.96
N VAL A 574 -14.12 -11.21 -12.01
CA VAL A 574 -13.82 -9.99 -12.80
C VAL A 574 -13.33 -10.40 -14.18
N SER A 575 -13.89 -9.81 -15.23
CA SER A 575 -13.53 -10.16 -16.61
C SER A 575 -12.22 -9.49 -17.03
N GLN A 576 -11.34 -10.28 -17.66
CA GLN A 576 -10.11 -9.82 -18.28
C GLN A 576 -9.98 -10.48 -19.65
N ASN A 577 -9.93 -9.68 -20.71
CA ASN A 577 -9.67 -10.11 -22.09
C ASN A 577 -8.35 -9.60 -22.63
N TYR A 578 -7.75 -8.59 -21.99
CA TYR A 578 -6.50 -7.98 -22.45
C TYR A 578 -5.38 -8.06 -21.42
N LEU A 579 -4.17 -8.19 -21.96
CA LEU A 579 -2.92 -8.06 -21.22
C LEU A 579 -1.98 -7.16 -22.01
N VAL A 580 -1.45 -6.11 -21.39
CA VAL A 580 -0.44 -5.25 -21.98
C VAL A 580 0.94 -5.73 -21.55
N LEU A 581 1.75 -6.14 -22.53
CA LEU A 581 3.17 -6.38 -22.33
C LEU A 581 3.90 -5.05 -22.60
N ASN A 582 4.16 -4.32 -21.51
CA ASN A 582 4.81 -3.01 -21.57
C ASN A 582 6.33 -3.13 -21.68
N ARG A 583 6.98 -2.07 -22.19
CA ARG A 583 8.42 -2.00 -22.45
C ARG A 583 8.89 -3.18 -23.32
N PHE A 584 8.06 -3.59 -24.29
CA PHE A 584 8.35 -4.74 -25.15
C PHE A 584 9.54 -4.47 -26.08
N SER A 585 10.41 -5.47 -26.22
CA SER A 585 11.49 -5.50 -27.21
C SER A 585 11.25 -6.62 -28.21
N SER A 586 11.41 -6.33 -29.51
CA SER A 586 11.22 -7.29 -30.60
C SER A 586 12.23 -8.45 -30.58
N THR A 587 13.35 -8.28 -29.87
CA THR A 587 14.39 -9.32 -29.71
C THR A 587 14.14 -10.27 -28.55
N ALA A 588 13.18 -9.97 -27.66
CA ALA A 588 12.93 -10.76 -26.47
C ALA A 588 12.04 -11.97 -26.76
N THR A 589 12.46 -13.15 -26.30
CA THR A 589 11.61 -14.35 -26.29
C THR A 589 10.41 -14.10 -25.38
N ILE A 590 9.21 -14.29 -25.91
CA ILE A 590 7.98 -14.11 -25.15
C ILE A 590 7.76 -15.37 -24.30
N ASN A 591 8.04 -15.27 -23.00
CA ASN A 591 7.77 -16.33 -22.04
C ASN A 591 6.40 -16.14 -21.36
N CYS A 592 5.44 -15.56 -22.07
CA CYS A 592 4.08 -15.36 -21.56
C CYS A 592 3.06 -16.19 -22.35
N ASP A 593 2.41 -17.13 -21.66
CA ASP A 593 1.27 -17.87 -22.19
C ASP A 593 0.08 -17.64 -21.27
N PHE A 594 -0.81 -16.72 -21.68
CA PHE A 594 -2.04 -16.43 -20.99
C PHE A 594 -3.21 -16.87 -21.88
N PRO A 595 -3.69 -18.12 -21.74
CA PRO A 595 -4.69 -18.67 -22.66
C PRO A 595 -5.98 -17.85 -22.60
N GLY A 596 -6.46 -17.43 -23.76
CA GLY A 596 -7.70 -16.65 -23.90
C GLY A 596 -7.53 -15.13 -23.77
N LEU A 597 -6.33 -14.62 -23.46
CA LEU A 597 -6.06 -13.18 -23.42
C LEU A 597 -5.49 -12.67 -24.74
N THR A 598 -5.90 -11.47 -25.12
CA THR A 598 -5.25 -10.70 -26.19
C THR A 598 -4.06 -9.94 -25.61
N THR A 599 -2.85 -10.40 -25.93
CA THR A 599 -1.61 -9.74 -25.50
C THR A 599 -1.26 -8.58 -26.43
N VAL A 600 -1.54 -7.35 -25.98
CA VAL A 600 -1.18 -6.10 -26.66
C VAL A 600 0.25 -5.73 -26.28
N ARG A 601 1.09 -5.39 -27.27
CA ARG A 601 2.51 -5.10 -27.05
C ARG A 601 2.74 -3.60 -27.12
N LEU A 602 3.17 -3.01 -26.00
CA LEU A 602 3.59 -1.61 -25.95
C LEU A 602 5.12 -1.58 -25.97
N PRO A 603 5.75 -1.14 -27.08
CA PRO A 603 7.20 -1.06 -27.18
C PRO A 603 7.80 -0.13 -26.15
N MET A 604 9.11 -0.24 -25.93
CA MET A 604 9.83 0.76 -25.14
C MET A 604 9.72 2.13 -25.80
N LEU A 605 9.12 3.09 -25.09
CA LEU A 605 8.99 4.46 -25.55
C LEU A 605 10.24 5.27 -25.15
N PRO A 606 10.62 6.30 -25.93
CA PRO A 606 11.66 7.24 -25.57
C PRO A 606 11.47 7.82 -24.17
N ARG A 607 12.56 7.91 -23.41
CA ARG A 607 12.59 8.37 -22.01
C ARG A 607 12.95 9.85 -21.90
N SER A 608 13.74 10.39 -22.82
CA SER A 608 14.14 11.81 -22.85
C SER A 608 13.15 12.70 -23.61
N VAL A 609 11.85 12.54 -23.36
CA VAL A 609 10.76 13.30 -24.01
C VAL A 609 9.72 13.77 -23.00
N GLU A 610 8.97 14.81 -23.36
CA GLU A 610 7.90 15.35 -22.53
C GLU A 610 6.85 14.28 -22.19
N PRO A 611 6.29 14.27 -20.97
CA PRO A 611 5.33 13.25 -20.54
C PRO A 611 4.14 13.08 -21.48
N LEU A 612 3.55 14.19 -21.95
CA LEU A 612 2.40 14.16 -22.84
C LEU A 612 2.70 13.52 -24.20
N GLU A 613 3.87 13.81 -24.79
CA GLU A 613 4.29 13.20 -26.07
C GLU A 613 4.44 11.69 -25.92
N ARG A 614 4.94 11.22 -24.77
CA ARG A 614 5.03 9.80 -24.44
C ARG A 614 3.66 9.14 -24.36
N ILE A 615 2.68 9.80 -23.73
CA ILE A 615 1.29 9.31 -23.66
C ILE A 615 0.65 9.24 -25.05
N GLN A 616 0.87 10.24 -25.90
CA GLN A 616 0.38 10.26 -27.27
C GLN A 616 0.96 9.11 -28.10
N ALA A 617 2.26 8.86 -28.00
CA ALA A 617 2.92 7.75 -28.67
C ALA A 617 2.45 6.39 -28.13
N ALA A 618 2.28 6.27 -26.82
CA ALA A 618 1.70 5.08 -26.19
C ALA A 618 0.30 4.79 -26.74
N ALA A 619 -0.55 5.81 -26.83
CA ALA A 619 -1.91 5.70 -27.38
C ALA A 619 -1.89 5.20 -28.83
N ALA A 620 -0.99 5.73 -29.66
CA ALA A 620 -0.82 5.32 -31.06
C ALA A 620 -0.30 3.87 -31.21
N CYS A 621 0.47 3.36 -30.24
CA CYS A 621 0.91 1.96 -30.24
C CYS A 621 -0.18 1.00 -29.76
N LEU A 622 -1.04 1.45 -28.85
CA LEU A 622 -2.05 0.62 -28.20
C LEU A 622 -3.35 0.47 -29.03
N PHE A 623 -3.69 1.46 -29.85
CA PHE A 623 -4.92 1.51 -30.68
C PHE A 623 -4.62 1.57 -32.16
#